data_AF-A0A829PNF9-F1
#
_entry.id   AF-A0A829PNF9-F1
#
_cell.length_a   1.000
_cell.length_b   1.000
_cell.length_c   1.000
_cell.angle_alpha   90.00
_cell.angle_beta   90.00
_cell.angle_gamma   90.00
#
_symmetry.space_group_name_H-M   'P 1'
#
loop_
_entity.id
_entity.type
_entity.pdbx_description
1 polymer ?
#
loop_
_entity_poly.entity_id
_entity_poly.type
_entity_poly.pdbx_seq_one_letter_code
_entity_poly.pdbx_strand_id
1 'polypeptide(L)'
;MGLAVMTELPLLVIDVQRGGPSTGLPTKTEQADLLQALYGRNGESPIAVLAPRSPSDCFDIAIEAVRIALTYRTPVMILSDGAIANGSEPWAIPDIASYPAIQHTFASPDQDFAPYNRDPETLARQFAVPGTPGLEHRIGGLEKANGSGNISYDPANHDLMVRLRQLKIDGITVPDLEVDDPTGDAQLLMIGWGSSYGPIGEACRRARRKGLKVAHAHLRHLNPFPQNLGEVLRKYPKVVAPEMNMGQLSLLLRGKYLVDVQSVTKVQGMAFLADEVEEIIDAALDGSLAEKESQKAVLARESAVAVGDRA
;
A
#
# COMPACT_ATOMS: atom_id res chain seq x y z
N MET A 1 6.75 -3.28 15.37
CA MET A 1 5.45 -3.39 14.66
C MET A 1 4.55 -4.48 15.22
N GLY A 2 4.96 -5.75 15.29
CA GLY A 2 4.08 -6.84 15.78
C GLY A 2 3.42 -6.57 17.14
N LEU A 3 4.18 -6.01 18.11
CA LEU A 3 3.61 -5.60 19.39
C LEU A 3 2.46 -4.58 19.25
N ALA A 4 2.59 -3.59 18.36
CA ALA A 4 1.56 -2.56 18.17
C ALA A 4 0.28 -3.12 17.53
N VAL A 5 0.41 -4.14 16.67
CA VAL A 5 -0.75 -4.90 16.16
C VAL A 5 -1.42 -5.66 17.30
N MET A 6 -0.64 -6.37 18.11
CA MET A 6 -1.13 -7.18 19.23
C MET A 6 -1.83 -6.34 20.31
N THR A 7 -1.29 -5.16 20.61
CA THR A 7 -1.88 -4.20 21.56
C THR A 7 -2.91 -3.26 20.94
N GLU A 8 -3.17 -3.38 19.63
CA GLU A 8 -4.11 -2.55 18.87
C GLU A 8 -3.89 -1.06 19.16
N LEU A 9 -2.64 -0.61 19.00
CA LEU A 9 -2.25 0.77 19.26
C LEU A 9 -2.20 1.57 17.95
N PRO A 10 -2.80 2.78 17.92
CA PRO A 10 -2.54 3.76 16.86
C PRO A 10 -1.04 4.06 16.78
N LEU A 11 -0.45 3.84 15.61
CA LEU A 11 0.95 4.14 15.32
C LEU A 11 1.09 4.46 13.85
N LEU A 12 1.81 5.53 13.52
CA LEU A 12 2.23 5.80 12.15
C LEU A 12 3.67 5.38 11.95
N VAL A 13 3.92 4.65 10.86
CA VAL A 13 5.27 4.38 10.36
C VAL A 13 5.35 4.91 8.95
N ILE A 14 6.28 5.84 8.71
CA ILE A 14 6.55 6.36 7.38
C ILE A 14 7.80 5.64 6.88
N ASP A 15 7.63 4.84 5.85
CA ASP A 15 8.70 4.15 5.16
C ASP A 15 8.97 4.90 3.85
N VAL A 16 10.13 5.57 3.79
CA VAL A 16 10.59 6.25 2.58
C VAL A 16 11.55 5.31 1.88
N GLN A 17 11.00 4.53 0.96
CA GLN A 17 11.72 3.44 0.31
C GLN A 17 12.92 3.94 -0.49
N ARG A 18 14.00 3.16 -0.43
CA ARG A 18 15.28 3.39 -1.12
C ARG A 18 15.78 2.08 -1.73
N GLY A 19 16.78 2.15 -2.61
CA GLY A 19 17.35 0.94 -3.22
C GLY A 19 17.91 -0.03 -2.18
N GLY A 20 17.46 -1.28 -2.22
CA GLY A 20 17.92 -2.37 -1.34
C GLY A 20 18.91 -3.32 -2.05
N PRO A 21 19.17 -4.51 -1.46
CA PRO A 21 18.91 -4.90 -0.06
C PRO A 21 19.99 -4.38 0.90
N SER A 22 19.75 -4.52 2.22
CA SER A 22 20.69 -4.09 3.28
C SER A 22 21.03 -2.59 3.18
N THR A 23 22.31 -2.20 3.19
CA THR A 23 22.71 -0.81 2.92
C THR A 23 22.20 -0.32 1.57
N GLY A 24 22.19 -1.21 0.58
CA GLY A 24 21.68 -0.98 -0.77
C GLY A 24 22.25 0.28 -1.41
N LEU A 25 21.37 1.11 -1.95
CA LEU A 25 21.66 2.39 -2.60
C LEU A 25 20.94 3.52 -1.84
N PRO A 26 21.56 4.09 -0.78
CA PRO A 26 20.86 5.00 0.13
C PRO A 26 20.25 6.25 -0.50
N THR A 27 20.80 6.69 -1.64
CA THR A 27 20.39 7.91 -2.34
C THR A 27 19.54 7.64 -3.58
N LYS A 28 19.17 6.38 -3.83
CA LYS A 28 18.42 5.95 -5.02
C LYS A 28 17.04 5.47 -4.64
N THR A 29 16.08 5.73 -5.53
CA THR A 29 14.67 5.39 -5.33
C THR A 29 14.39 3.96 -5.77
N GLU A 30 13.55 3.26 -5.02
CA GLU A 30 13.06 1.92 -5.32
C GLU A 30 11.73 1.73 -4.57
N GLN A 31 10.92 0.74 -4.98
CA GLN A 31 9.65 0.42 -4.34
C GLN A 31 9.61 -1.07 -3.94
N ALA A 32 10.66 -1.54 -3.27
CA ALA A 32 10.88 -2.96 -3.01
C ALA A 32 10.41 -3.44 -1.62
N ASP A 33 9.73 -2.60 -0.84
CA ASP A 33 9.37 -2.94 0.54
C ASP A 33 7.87 -3.30 0.70
N LEU A 34 7.07 -3.32 -0.38
CA LEU A 34 5.63 -3.60 -0.32
C LEU A 34 5.31 -4.95 0.33
N LEU A 35 5.97 -6.04 -0.06
CA LEU A 35 5.75 -7.35 0.57
C LEU A 35 6.22 -7.38 2.02
N GLN A 36 7.29 -6.65 2.38
CA GLN A 36 7.73 -6.52 3.76
C GLN A 36 6.71 -5.72 4.59
N ALA A 37 6.13 -4.68 4.00
CA ALA A 37 5.09 -3.87 4.59
C ALA A 37 3.80 -4.64 4.83
N LEU A 38 3.47 -5.63 4.00
CA LEU A 38 2.26 -6.45 4.14
C LEU A 38 2.47 -7.74 4.95
N TYR A 39 3.63 -8.38 4.82
CA TYR A 39 3.88 -9.74 5.32
C TYR A 39 5.22 -9.91 6.05
N GLY A 40 5.99 -8.85 6.27
CA GLY A 40 7.30 -8.91 6.93
C GLY A 40 7.26 -9.10 8.44
N ARG A 41 6.09 -9.42 9.02
CA ARG A 41 5.87 -9.58 10.47
C ARG A 41 5.49 -11.03 10.76
N ASN A 42 5.86 -11.52 11.94
CA ASN A 42 5.53 -12.87 12.36
C ASN A 42 4.04 -13.05 12.71
N GLY A 43 3.46 -14.18 12.31
CA GLY A 43 2.05 -14.50 12.53
C GLY A 43 1.08 -13.60 11.76
N GLU A 44 -0.22 -13.86 11.90
CA GLU A 44 -1.29 -13.07 11.28
C GLU A 44 -1.36 -11.68 11.93
N SER A 45 -0.71 -10.70 11.29
CA SER A 45 -0.46 -9.37 11.84
C SER A 45 -0.73 -8.26 10.82
N PRO A 46 -2.01 -8.08 10.43
CA PRO A 46 -2.40 -7.13 9.40
C PRO A 46 -2.28 -5.69 9.92
N ILE A 47 -1.93 -4.79 9.01
CA ILE A 47 -1.87 -3.33 9.23
C ILE A 47 -2.46 -2.61 8.03
N ALA A 48 -2.91 -1.38 8.21
CA ALA A 48 -3.28 -0.55 7.07
C ALA A 48 -2.02 -0.04 6.37
N VAL A 49 -2.04 0.02 5.03
CA VAL A 49 -0.93 0.52 4.21
C VAL A 49 -1.45 1.48 3.16
N LEU A 50 -0.90 2.70 3.17
CA LEU A 50 -1.19 3.77 2.22
C LEU A 50 0.08 4.14 1.46
N ALA A 51 -0.07 4.69 0.25
CA ALA A 51 1.04 5.24 -0.53
C ALA A 51 0.64 6.58 -1.18
N PRO A 52 1.42 7.65 -0.97
CA PRO A 52 1.19 8.92 -1.65
C PRO A 52 1.57 8.82 -3.12
N ARG A 53 0.86 9.56 -3.98
CA ARG A 53 1.12 9.59 -5.43
C ARG A 53 2.09 10.70 -5.87
N SER A 54 2.35 11.68 -5.00
CA SER A 54 3.18 12.85 -5.28
C SER A 54 3.64 13.57 -3.99
N PRO A 55 4.59 14.51 -4.06
CA PRO A 55 5.03 15.29 -2.90
C PRO A 55 3.90 16.05 -2.19
N SER A 56 2.96 16.67 -2.92
CA SER A 56 1.82 17.36 -2.30
C SER A 56 0.81 16.39 -1.67
N ASP A 57 0.59 15.23 -2.30
CA ASP A 57 -0.35 14.21 -1.83
C ASP A 57 0.08 13.59 -0.48
N CYS A 58 1.36 13.68 -0.12
CA CYS A 58 1.86 13.29 1.21
C CYS A 58 1.11 13.98 2.35
N PHE A 59 0.67 15.24 2.16
CA PHE A 59 -0.04 15.99 3.20
C PHE A 59 -1.40 15.34 3.51
N ASP A 60 -2.19 15.06 2.47
CA ASP A 60 -3.53 14.46 2.63
C ASP A 60 -3.43 12.99 3.08
N ILE A 61 -2.46 12.23 2.57
CA ILE A 61 -2.21 10.85 3.00
C ILE A 61 -1.84 10.79 4.48
N ALA A 62 -1.03 11.73 4.99
CA ALA A 62 -0.68 11.76 6.41
C ALA A 62 -1.92 12.00 7.29
N ILE A 63 -2.80 12.93 6.90
CA ILE A 63 -4.05 13.20 7.62
C ILE A 63 -4.95 11.96 7.60
N GLU A 64 -5.11 11.32 6.44
CA GLU A 64 -5.90 10.11 6.29
C GLU A 64 -5.34 8.94 7.13
N ALA A 65 -4.02 8.76 7.14
CA ALA A 65 -3.35 7.76 7.96
C ALA A 65 -3.61 7.97 9.45
N VAL A 66 -3.54 9.22 9.94
CA VAL A 66 -3.86 9.54 11.34
C VAL A 66 -5.31 9.17 11.66
N ARG A 67 -6.25 9.52 10.78
CA ARG A 67 -7.68 9.19 10.95
C ARG A 67 -7.88 7.67 11.02
N ILE A 68 -7.29 6.91 10.10
CA ILE A 68 -7.38 5.44 10.12
C ILE A 68 -6.76 4.87 11.41
N ALA A 69 -5.56 5.33 11.79
CA ALA A 69 -4.87 4.83 12.97
C ALA A 69 -5.69 5.04 14.25
N LEU A 70 -6.32 6.21 14.37
CA LEU A 70 -7.17 6.54 15.50
C LEU A 70 -8.51 5.79 15.42
N THR A 71 -9.27 5.88 14.33
CA THR A 71 -10.59 5.26 14.21
C THR A 71 -10.54 3.75 14.44
N TYR A 72 -9.59 3.04 13.80
CA TYR A 72 -9.51 1.58 13.85
C TYR A 72 -8.50 1.05 14.88
N ARG A 73 -7.88 1.94 15.69
CA ARG A 73 -6.89 1.58 16.73
C ARG A 73 -5.87 0.56 16.21
N THR A 74 -5.16 0.95 15.17
CA THR A 74 -4.24 0.05 14.44
C THR A 74 -3.00 0.80 13.97
N PRO A 75 -1.87 0.12 13.79
CA PRO A 75 -0.75 0.68 13.06
C PRO A 75 -1.12 0.94 11.59
N VAL A 76 -0.65 2.06 11.07
CA VAL A 76 -0.76 2.45 9.66
C VAL A 76 0.64 2.73 9.13
N MET A 77 0.97 2.14 7.99
CA MET A 77 2.22 2.39 7.28
C MET A 77 1.96 3.27 6.07
N ILE A 78 2.76 4.32 5.91
CA ILE A 78 2.81 5.14 4.70
C ILE A 78 4.05 4.71 3.93
N LEU A 79 3.85 4.07 2.77
CA LEU A 79 4.92 3.70 1.85
C LEU A 79 5.14 4.81 0.82
N SER A 80 6.08 5.69 1.13
CA SER A 80 6.63 6.65 0.17
C SER A 80 7.87 6.06 -0.51
N ASP A 81 8.51 6.83 -1.37
CA ASP A 81 9.76 6.45 -2.03
C ASP A 81 10.68 7.66 -2.20
N GLY A 82 11.95 7.39 -2.51
CA GLY A 82 12.97 8.42 -2.68
C GLY A 82 12.65 9.44 -3.78
N ALA A 83 11.85 9.09 -4.80
CA ALA A 83 11.45 10.02 -5.85
C ALA A 83 10.42 11.04 -5.34
N ILE A 84 9.43 10.60 -4.55
CA ILE A 84 8.49 11.51 -3.89
C ILE A 84 9.20 12.35 -2.83
N ALA A 85 10.04 11.73 -1.99
CA ALA A 85 10.68 12.42 -0.87
C ALA A 85 11.67 13.52 -1.30
N ASN A 86 12.36 13.34 -2.43
CA ASN A 86 13.26 14.35 -3.00
C ASN A 86 12.60 15.20 -4.09
N GLY A 87 11.37 14.86 -4.49
CA GLY A 87 10.61 15.56 -5.50
C GLY A 87 10.02 16.86 -4.96
N SER A 88 9.72 17.80 -5.86
CA SER A 88 8.93 18.99 -5.54
C SER A 88 7.97 19.28 -6.68
N GLU A 89 6.82 19.84 -6.34
CA GLU A 89 5.81 20.26 -7.30
C GLU A 89 5.11 21.53 -6.80
N PRO A 90 4.53 22.36 -7.69
CA PRO A 90 3.69 23.47 -7.26
C PRO A 90 2.54 22.95 -6.40
N TRP A 91 2.45 23.44 -5.17
CA TRP A 91 1.44 23.02 -4.21
C TRP A 91 0.61 24.23 -3.77
N ALA A 92 -0.71 24.16 -4.01
CA ALA A 92 -1.65 25.08 -3.42
C ALA A 92 -1.87 24.69 -1.95
N ILE A 93 -1.27 25.44 -1.05
CA ILE A 93 -1.42 25.22 0.40
C ILE A 93 -2.93 25.25 0.72
N PRO A 94 -3.49 24.17 1.28
CA PRO A 94 -4.91 24.08 1.48
C PRO A 94 -5.33 24.93 2.69
N ASP A 95 -6.58 25.37 2.72
CA ASP A 95 -7.14 26.02 3.90
C ASP A 95 -7.33 24.99 5.00
N ILE A 96 -6.55 25.11 6.09
CA ILE A 96 -6.59 24.19 7.23
C ILE A 96 -8.00 24.14 7.84
N ALA A 97 -8.76 25.24 7.81
CA ALA A 97 -10.11 25.29 8.35
C ALA A 97 -11.11 24.43 7.55
N SER A 98 -10.78 24.05 6.31
CA SER A 98 -11.62 23.17 5.47
C SER A 98 -11.52 21.69 5.83
N TYR A 99 -10.51 21.28 6.62
CA TYR A 99 -10.33 19.88 6.99
C TYR A 99 -11.23 19.50 8.17
N PRO A 100 -11.94 18.37 8.09
CA PRO A 100 -12.65 17.83 9.24
C PRO A 100 -11.71 17.58 10.43
N ALA A 101 -12.14 17.97 11.62
CA ALA A 101 -11.39 17.73 12.84
C ALA A 101 -11.09 16.23 13.01
N ILE A 102 -9.87 15.91 13.44
CA ILE A 102 -9.48 14.53 13.73
C ILE A 102 -10.11 14.11 15.05
N GLN A 103 -11.11 13.24 14.97
CA GLN A 103 -11.84 12.75 16.14
C GLN A 103 -11.17 11.51 16.73
N HIS A 104 -11.24 11.39 18.05
CA HIS A 104 -10.84 10.20 18.77
C HIS A 104 -11.68 10.07 20.04
N THR A 105 -12.06 8.83 20.38
CA THR A 105 -12.86 8.55 21.56
C THR A 105 -12.02 7.83 22.61
N PHE A 106 -11.84 8.44 23.77
CA PHE A 106 -11.27 7.77 24.92
C PHE A 106 -12.36 7.07 25.73
N ALA A 107 -12.00 5.97 26.37
CA ALA A 107 -12.86 5.35 27.36
C ALA A 107 -13.03 6.28 28.57
N SER A 108 -14.24 6.26 29.14
CA SER A 108 -14.62 7.08 30.29
C SER A 108 -14.96 6.19 31.49
N PRO A 109 -14.70 6.61 32.75
CA PRO A 109 -14.95 5.79 33.95
C PRO A 109 -16.42 5.41 34.21
N ASP A 110 -17.35 6.08 33.56
CA ASP A 110 -18.81 5.90 33.70
C ASP A 110 -19.39 4.82 32.76
N GLN A 111 -18.57 4.22 31.89
CA GLN A 111 -19.00 3.14 31.00
C GLN A 111 -18.46 1.77 31.45
N ASP A 112 -19.09 0.69 30.99
CA ASP A 112 -18.55 -0.67 31.17
C ASP A 112 -17.22 -0.80 30.41
N PHE A 113 -16.12 -0.82 31.16
CA PHE A 113 -14.78 -0.83 30.62
C PHE A 113 -14.16 -2.21 30.67
N ALA A 114 -13.79 -2.71 29.49
CA ALA A 114 -12.82 -3.78 29.36
C ALA A 114 -11.89 -3.46 28.19
N PRO A 115 -10.57 -3.67 28.34
CA PRO A 115 -9.59 -3.17 27.37
C PRO A 115 -9.75 -3.72 25.96
N TYR A 116 -10.44 -4.85 25.77
CA TYR A 116 -10.77 -5.46 24.48
C TYR A 116 -12.29 -5.55 24.25
N ASN A 117 -13.10 -4.73 24.94
CA ASN A 117 -14.44 -4.42 24.46
C ASN A 117 -14.30 -3.59 23.17
N ARG A 118 -15.09 -3.95 22.15
CA ARG A 118 -14.92 -3.45 20.79
C ARG A 118 -16.13 -2.66 20.35
N ASP A 119 -15.86 -1.63 19.59
CA ASP A 119 -16.87 -0.97 18.78
C ASP A 119 -17.38 -1.94 17.68
N PRO A 120 -18.71 -2.09 17.50
CA PRO A 120 -19.26 -3.09 16.59
C PRO A 120 -19.05 -2.77 15.10
N GLU A 121 -18.80 -1.50 14.75
CA GLU A 121 -18.60 -1.08 13.36
C GLU A 121 -17.12 -1.15 12.96
N THR A 122 -16.26 -0.59 13.80
CA THR A 122 -14.82 -0.46 13.53
C THR A 122 -13.99 -1.62 14.10
N LEU A 123 -14.57 -2.43 15.00
CA LEU A 123 -13.87 -3.45 15.80
C LEU A 123 -12.71 -2.90 16.65
N ALA A 124 -12.59 -1.58 16.74
CA ALA A 124 -11.60 -0.90 17.56
C ALA A 124 -11.87 -1.19 19.04
N ARG A 125 -10.81 -1.55 19.77
CA ARG A 125 -10.92 -1.70 21.22
C ARG A 125 -11.12 -0.36 21.92
N GLN A 126 -11.70 -0.39 23.13
CA GLN A 126 -11.72 0.76 24.02
C GLN A 126 -10.30 1.27 24.32
N PHE A 127 -10.12 2.58 24.28
CA PHE A 127 -8.82 3.23 24.47
C PHE A 127 -8.86 4.14 25.70
N ALA A 128 -8.28 3.69 26.81
CA ALA A 128 -8.22 4.47 28.04
C ALA A 128 -6.89 5.22 28.17
N VAL A 129 -6.95 6.42 28.76
CA VAL A 129 -5.76 7.22 29.08
C VAL A 129 -5.10 6.65 30.34
N PRO A 130 -3.80 6.32 30.32
CA PRO A 130 -3.09 5.86 31.51
C PRO A 130 -3.22 6.82 32.69
N GLY A 131 -3.46 6.28 33.89
CA GLY A 131 -3.66 7.06 35.11
C GLY A 131 -5.12 7.48 35.37
N THR A 132 -6.06 7.11 34.51
CA THR A 132 -7.50 7.35 34.74
C THR A 132 -8.06 6.33 35.75
N PRO A 133 -8.58 6.76 36.92
CA PRO A 133 -9.16 5.85 37.90
C PRO A 133 -10.34 5.06 37.33
N GLY A 134 -10.41 3.76 37.65
CA GLY A 134 -11.47 2.85 37.19
C GLY A 134 -11.27 2.29 35.78
N LEU A 135 -10.21 2.71 35.08
CA LEU A 135 -9.85 2.20 33.75
C LEU A 135 -8.51 1.43 33.79
N GLU A 136 -8.15 0.84 34.92
CA GLU A 136 -6.91 0.10 35.07
C GLU A 136 -6.91 -1.16 34.19
N HIS A 137 -5.91 -1.31 33.33
CA HIS A 137 -5.82 -2.45 32.41
C HIS A 137 -4.38 -2.79 32.04
N ARG A 138 -4.20 -3.96 31.42
CA ARG A 138 -2.90 -4.45 30.95
C ARG A 138 -2.94 -4.87 29.49
N ILE A 139 -2.32 -4.08 28.63
CA ILE A 139 -1.97 -4.47 27.25
C ILE A 139 -0.55 -5.04 27.20
N GLY A 140 -0.29 -5.93 26.25
CA GLY A 140 1.03 -6.53 26.08
C GLY A 140 1.09 -7.44 24.85
N GLY A 141 2.25 -8.08 24.63
CA GLY A 141 2.49 -8.90 23.44
C GLY A 141 1.96 -10.34 23.49
N LEU A 142 1.45 -10.79 24.64
CA LEU A 142 0.80 -12.11 24.77
C LEU A 142 -0.65 -12.03 24.35
N GLU A 143 -1.18 -13.11 23.76
CA GLU A 143 -2.59 -13.20 23.36
C GLU A 143 -3.53 -12.86 24.52
N LYS A 144 -4.60 -12.13 24.17
CA LYS A 144 -5.53 -11.55 25.13
C LYS A 144 -6.93 -12.12 24.95
N ALA A 145 -7.60 -12.37 26.05
CA ALA A 145 -9.02 -12.70 26.06
C ALA A 145 -9.83 -11.53 25.49
N ASN A 146 -10.74 -11.81 24.56
CA ASN A 146 -11.71 -10.83 24.08
C ASN A 146 -12.49 -10.22 25.27
N GLY A 147 -12.76 -8.91 25.23
CA GLY A 147 -13.30 -8.17 26.37
C GLY A 147 -12.24 -7.89 27.45
N SER A 148 -12.03 -8.83 28.37
CA SER A 148 -11.26 -8.59 29.61
C SER A 148 -9.79 -8.19 29.42
N GLY A 149 -9.15 -8.60 28.33
CA GLY A 149 -7.71 -8.36 28.11
C GLY A 149 -6.76 -9.14 29.03
N ASN A 150 -7.27 -10.13 29.76
CA ASN A 150 -6.43 -11.09 30.48
C ASN A 150 -5.65 -11.97 29.50
N ILE A 151 -4.55 -12.56 29.95
CA ILE A 151 -3.80 -13.51 29.11
C ILE A 151 -4.70 -14.70 28.80
N SER A 152 -4.75 -15.12 27.54
CA SER A 152 -5.49 -16.30 27.11
C SER A 152 -4.62 -17.18 26.22
N TYR A 153 -4.65 -18.49 26.49
CA TYR A 153 -4.06 -19.53 25.64
C TYR A 153 -5.15 -20.44 25.04
N ASP A 154 -6.42 -20.06 25.21
CA ASP A 154 -7.54 -20.81 24.67
C ASP A 154 -7.53 -20.76 23.13
N PRO A 155 -7.60 -21.93 22.44
CA PRO A 155 -7.55 -21.97 20.98
C PRO A 155 -8.68 -21.20 20.30
N ALA A 156 -9.90 -21.26 20.84
CA ALA A 156 -11.05 -20.58 20.25
C ALA A 156 -10.93 -19.05 20.39
N ASN A 157 -10.43 -18.57 21.54
CA ASN A 157 -10.11 -17.16 21.70
C ASN A 157 -9.01 -16.70 20.73
N HIS A 158 -7.97 -17.50 20.52
CA HIS A 158 -6.90 -17.15 19.59
C HIS A 158 -7.42 -17.01 18.15
N ASP A 159 -8.19 -17.98 17.65
CA ASP A 159 -8.82 -17.91 16.32
C ASP A 159 -9.71 -16.66 16.19
N LEU A 160 -10.57 -16.42 17.19
CA LEU A 160 -11.43 -15.24 17.23
C LEU A 160 -10.62 -13.94 17.15
N MET A 161 -9.61 -13.77 18.01
CA MET A 161 -8.83 -12.54 18.09
C MET A 161 -7.99 -12.29 16.84
N VAL A 162 -7.47 -13.35 16.19
CA VAL A 162 -6.81 -13.25 14.89
C VAL A 162 -7.78 -12.75 13.82
N ARG A 163 -8.97 -13.36 13.72
CA ARG A 163 -9.99 -12.94 12.75
C ARG A 163 -10.47 -11.52 12.99
N LEU A 164 -10.68 -11.11 14.24
CA LEU A 164 -11.09 -9.75 14.57
C LEU A 164 -10.05 -8.70 14.14
N ARG A 165 -8.75 -8.98 14.34
CA ARG A 165 -7.68 -8.10 13.86
C ARG A 165 -7.66 -7.99 12.34
N GLN A 166 -7.95 -9.08 11.62
CA GLN A 166 -8.05 -9.07 10.16
C GLN A 166 -9.29 -8.32 9.67
N LEU A 167 -10.48 -8.66 10.19
CA LEU A 167 -11.76 -8.02 9.86
C LEU A 167 -11.72 -6.51 10.11
N LYS A 168 -10.99 -6.07 11.14
CA LYS A 168 -10.77 -4.65 11.43
C LYS A 168 -10.04 -3.92 10.30
N ILE A 169 -9.02 -4.55 9.70
CA ILE A 169 -8.29 -3.96 8.57
C ILE A 169 -9.12 -4.04 7.29
N ASP A 170 -9.80 -5.16 7.05
CA ASP A 170 -10.68 -5.32 5.89
C ASP A 170 -11.89 -4.38 5.93
N GLY A 171 -12.34 -4.02 7.14
CA GLY A 171 -13.44 -3.08 7.39
C GLY A 171 -13.06 -1.60 7.27
N ILE A 172 -11.79 -1.27 7.00
CA ILE A 172 -11.39 0.12 6.77
C ILE A 172 -12.04 0.59 5.47
N THR A 173 -12.93 1.58 5.60
CA THR A 173 -13.57 2.20 4.43
C THR A 173 -12.55 3.04 3.68
N VAL A 174 -12.30 2.68 2.42
CA VAL A 174 -11.43 3.41 1.49
C VAL A 174 -12.22 3.79 0.24
N PRO A 175 -11.89 4.91 -0.44
CA PRO A 175 -12.54 5.27 -1.69
C PRO A 175 -12.38 4.19 -2.76
N ASP A 176 -13.38 4.09 -3.63
CA ASP A 176 -13.28 3.27 -4.84
C ASP A 176 -12.13 3.74 -5.74
N LEU A 177 -11.53 2.80 -6.46
CA LEU A 177 -10.51 3.11 -7.45
C LEU A 177 -11.13 3.86 -8.63
N GLU A 178 -10.73 5.10 -8.79
CA GLU A 178 -11.01 5.90 -9.99
C GLU A 178 -10.06 5.51 -11.14
N VAL A 179 -10.59 5.52 -12.36
CA VAL A 179 -9.82 5.21 -13.57
C VAL A 179 -9.93 6.36 -14.56
N ASP A 180 -8.79 6.86 -15.01
CA ASP A 180 -8.68 7.79 -16.14
C ASP A 180 -8.82 7.01 -17.46
N ASP A 181 -10.08 6.78 -17.83
CA ASP A 181 -10.52 6.19 -19.11
C ASP A 181 -11.62 7.07 -19.74
N PRO A 182 -11.26 8.15 -20.45
CA PRO A 182 -12.23 9.13 -20.95
C PRO A 182 -13.16 8.58 -22.04
N THR A 183 -12.77 7.52 -22.75
CA THR A 183 -13.60 6.91 -23.81
C THR A 183 -14.39 5.71 -23.30
N GLY A 184 -13.97 5.10 -22.18
CA GLY A 184 -14.62 3.95 -21.56
C GLY A 184 -14.37 2.62 -22.28
N ASP A 185 -13.56 2.64 -23.34
CA ASP A 185 -13.31 1.51 -24.26
C ASP A 185 -11.82 1.17 -24.38
N ALA A 186 -11.01 1.55 -23.38
CA ALA A 186 -9.58 1.27 -23.35
C ALA A 186 -9.28 -0.24 -23.46
N GLN A 187 -8.24 -0.57 -24.23
CA GLN A 187 -7.79 -1.95 -24.46
C GLN A 187 -6.67 -2.36 -23.49
N LEU A 188 -6.05 -1.39 -22.83
CA LEU A 188 -4.95 -1.56 -21.89
C LEU A 188 -5.20 -0.68 -20.66
N LEU A 189 -5.07 -1.27 -19.47
CA LEU A 189 -4.99 -0.55 -18.21
C LEU A 189 -3.54 -0.52 -17.73
N MET A 190 -3.02 0.67 -17.53
CA MET A 190 -1.80 0.89 -16.77
C MET A 190 -2.16 1.13 -15.31
N ILE A 191 -1.63 0.31 -14.40
CA ILE A 191 -1.86 0.43 -12.96
C ILE A 191 -0.54 0.60 -12.21
N GLY A 192 -0.49 1.57 -11.31
CA GLY A 192 0.70 1.84 -10.50
C GLY A 192 0.36 2.32 -9.10
N TRP A 193 1.40 2.58 -8.31
CA TRP A 193 1.34 3.15 -6.97
C TRP A 193 2.60 3.98 -6.69
N GLY A 194 2.54 4.89 -5.71
CA GLY A 194 3.68 5.75 -5.36
C GLY A 194 4.10 6.72 -6.47
N SER A 195 5.40 6.98 -6.59
CA SER A 195 5.96 7.93 -7.57
C SER A 195 5.71 7.60 -9.05
N SER A 196 5.24 6.39 -9.36
CA SER A 196 4.89 5.99 -10.73
C SER A 196 3.67 6.73 -11.31
N TYR A 197 2.88 7.44 -10.48
CA TYR A 197 1.68 8.17 -10.91
C TYR A 197 1.93 9.14 -12.07
N GLY A 198 2.96 9.99 -11.93
CA GLY A 198 3.28 11.02 -12.92
C GLY A 198 3.73 10.42 -14.26
N PRO A 199 4.77 9.57 -14.28
CA PRO A 199 5.25 8.91 -15.49
C PRO A 199 4.17 8.11 -16.23
N ILE A 200 3.38 7.30 -15.51
CA ILE A 200 2.30 6.51 -16.11
C ILE A 200 1.21 7.42 -16.68
N GLY A 201 0.76 8.41 -15.90
CA GLY A 201 -0.29 9.33 -16.33
C GLY A 201 0.10 10.13 -17.57
N GLU A 202 1.35 10.60 -17.67
CA GLU A 202 1.82 11.33 -18.85
C GLU A 202 1.96 10.41 -20.07
N ALA A 203 2.51 9.21 -19.91
CA ALA A 203 2.61 8.24 -20.99
C ALA A 203 1.24 7.83 -21.55
N CYS A 204 0.25 7.61 -20.68
CA CYS A 204 -1.12 7.31 -21.10
C CYS A 204 -1.73 8.48 -21.89
N ARG A 205 -1.54 9.73 -21.45
CA ARG A 205 -2.01 10.91 -22.21
C ARG A 205 -1.34 11.01 -23.58
N ARG A 206 -0.04 10.74 -23.68
CA ARG A 206 0.71 10.73 -24.96
C ARG A 206 0.25 9.62 -25.89
N ALA A 207 0.09 8.40 -25.37
CA ALA A 207 -0.45 7.27 -26.11
C ALA A 207 -1.85 7.58 -26.67
N ARG A 208 -2.73 8.18 -25.86
CA ARG A 208 -4.07 8.61 -26.32
C ARG A 208 -4.01 9.68 -27.43
N ARG A 209 -3.07 10.63 -27.37
CA ARG A 209 -2.83 11.60 -28.46
C ARG A 209 -2.40 10.92 -29.77
N LYS A 210 -1.78 9.74 -29.70
CA LYS A 210 -1.45 8.89 -30.86
C LYS A 210 -2.61 7.99 -31.32
N GLY A 211 -3.79 8.10 -30.69
CA GLY A 211 -4.97 7.29 -31.01
C GLY A 211 -5.02 5.93 -30.31
N LEU A 212 -4.12 5.66 -29.36
CA LEU A 212 -4.13 4.41 -28.59
C LEU A 212 -5.20 4.45 -27.49
N LYS A 213 -5.84 3.31 -27.25
CA LYS A 213 -6.91 3.14 -26.26
C LYS A 213 -6.35 2.64 -24.93
N VAL A 214 -5.88 3.56 -24.09
CA VAL A 214 -5.18 3.25 -22.83
C VAL A 214 -5.79 3.99 -21.64
N ALA A 215 -6.07 3.24 -20.57
CA ALA A 215 -6.57 3.72 -19.30
C ALA A 215 -5.44 3.78 -18.25
N HIS A 216 -5.58 4.67 -17.27
CA HIS A 216 -4.66 4.79 -16.14
C HIS A 216 -5.42 4.68 -14.81
N ALA A 217 -4.95 3.82 -13.92
CA ALA A 217 -5.42 3.76 -12.53
C ALA A 217 -4.24 3.81 -11.56
N HIS A 218 -4.47 4.36 -10.37
CA HIS A 218 -3.42 4.54 -9.37
C HIS A 218 -3.89 4.21 -7.97
N LEU A 219 -3.15 3.34 -7.28
CA LEU A 219 -3.48 2.88 -5.94
C LEU A 219 -2.83 3.77 -4.88
N ARG A 220 -3.67 4.44 -4.06
CA ARG A 220 -3.26 5.10 -2.81
C ARG A 220 -3.43 4.19 -1.59
N HIS A 221 -4.33 3.22 -1.67
CA HIS A 221 -4.62 2.25 -0.61
C HIS A 221 -4.13 0.87 -1.04
N LEU A 222 -3.14 0.36 -0.29
CA LEU A 222 -2.48 -0.92 -0.57
C LEU A 222 -2.95 -2.01 0.40
N ASN A 223 -3.39 -1.62 1.60
CA ASN A 223 -4.12 -2.51 2.50
C ASN A 223 -5.09 -1.72 3.40
N PRO A 224 -6.40 -1.98 3.34
CA PRO A 224 -7.06 -2.79 2.32
C PRO A 224 -6.95 -2.15 0.93
N PHE A 225 -7.05 -2.95 -0.13
CA PHE A 225 -7.27 -2.44 -1.48
C PHE A 225 -8.72 -1.91 -1.62
N PRO A 226 -8.98 -1.00 -2.57
CA PRO A 226 -10.34 -0.58 -2.94
C PRO A 226 -11.24 -1.78 -3.27
N GLN A 227 -12.51 -1.71 -2.84
CA GLN A 227 -13.45 -2.83 -2.97
C GLN A 227 -13.75 -3.15 -4.45
N ASN A 228 -13.88 -2.11 -5.28
CA ASN A 228 -14.12 -2.24 -6.72
C ASN A 228 -12.91 -2.70 -7.54
N LEU A 229 -11.71 -2.83 -6.94
CA LEU A 229 -10.46 -3.10 -7.68
C LEU A 229 -10.56 -4.35 -8.56
N GLY A 230 -11.14 -5.44 -8.04
CA GLY A 230 -11.28 -6.68 -8.81
C GLY A 230 -12.19 -6.55 -10.03
N GLU A 231 -13.24 -5.73 -9.96
CA GLU A 231 -14.11 -5.43 -11.10
C GLU A 231 -13.38 -4.57 -12.12
N VAL A 232 -12.71 -3.50 -11.65
CA VAL A 232 -11.91 -2.61 -12.48
C VAL A 232 -10.87 -3.38 -13.28
N LEU A 233 -10.10 -4.26 -12.63
CA LEU A 233 -9.05 -5.05 -13.29
C LEU A 233 -9.61 -5.97 -14.39
N ARG A 234 -10.78 -6.58 -14.18
CA ARG A 234 -11.39 -7.51 -15.14
C ARG A 234 -12.03 -6.82 -16.34
N LYS A 235 -12.33 -5.52 -16.24
CA LYS A 235 -12.93 -4.74 -17.32
C LYS A 235 -11.98 -4.60 -18.52
N TYR A 236 -10.67 -4.62 -18.29
CA TYR A 236 -9.68 -4.33 -19.32
C TYR A 236 -9.08 -5.62 -19.91
N PRO A 237 -8.95 -5.73 -21.25
CA PRO A 237 -8.35 -6.89 -21.89
C PRO A 237 -6.89 -7.17 -21.49
N LYS A 238 -6.12 -6.10 -21.27
CA LYS A 238 -4.72 -6.15 -20.83
C LYS A 238 -4.54 -5.26 -19.61
N VAL A 239 -3.81 -5.75 -18.62
CA VAL A 239 -3.41 -4.96 -17.43
C VAL A 239 -1.90 -5.03 -17.27
N VAL A 240 -1.26 -3.87 -17.17
CA VAL A 240 0.19 -3.76 -17.00
C VAL A 240 0.50 -2.94 -15.76
N ALA A 241 1.44 -3.44 -14.96
CA ALA A 241 1.95 -2.78 -13.77
C ALA A 241 3.45 -2.50 -13.93
N PRO A 242 3.84 -1.24 -14.22
CA PRO A 242 5.24 -0.81 -14.12
C PRO A 242 5.64 -0.68 -12.64
N GLU A 243 6.65 -1.42 -12.22
CA GLU A 243 7.04 -1.53 -10.81
C GLU A 243 8.55 -1.32 -10.65
N MET A 244 8.96 -0.46 -9.71
CA MET A 244 10.37 -0.27 -9.36
C MET A 244 10.87 -1.37 -8.41
N ASN A 245 10.55 -2.62 -8.74
CA ASN A 245 10.89 -3.84 -8.03
C ASN A 245 10.72 -5.03 -9.00
N MET A 246 10.76 -6.26 -8.49
CA MET A 246 10.67 -7.49 -9.29
C MET A 246 9.27 -8.12 -9.35
N GLY A 247 8.18 -7.35 -9.26
CA GLY A 247 6.83 -7.90 -9.43
C GLY A 247 5.98 -7.96 -8.15
N GLN A 248 6.18 -7.07 -7.17
CA GLN A 248 5.50 -7.18 -5.88
C GLN A 248 4.00 -6.86 -5.94
N LEU A 249 3.60 -5.78 -6.61
CA LEU A 249 2.17 -5.43 -6.67
C LEU A 249 1.45 -6.39 -7.62
N SER A 250 2.04 -6.68 -8.78
CA SER A 250 1.51 -7.68 -9.72
C SER A 250 1.28 -9.05 -9.07
N LEU A 251 2.20 -9.53 -8.21
CA LEU A 251 2.00 -10.76 -7.42
C LEU A 251 0.72 -10.71 -6.58
N LEU A 252 0.48 -9.60 -5.87
CA LEU A 252 -0.69 -9.43 -5.00
C LEU A 252 -1.99 -9.37 -5.81
N LEU A 253 -2.01 -8.58 -6.89
CA LEU A 253 -3.20 -8.40 -7.71
C LEU A 253 -3.61 -9.72 -8.38
N ARG A 254 -2.63 -10.47 -8.90
CA ARG A 254 -2.86 -11.81 -9.47
C ARG A 254 -3.37 -12.78 -8.41
N GLY A 255 -2.72 -12.82 -7.25
CA GLY A 255 -3.07 -13.72 -6.16
C GLY A 255 -4.46 -13.47 -5.59
N LYS A 256 -4.91 -12.21 -5.55
CA LYS A 256 -6.21 -11.83 -4.97
C LYS A 256 -7.36 -11.85 -5.99
N TYR A 257 -7.12 -11.45 -7.25
CA TYR A 257 -8.19 -11.21 -8.21
C TYR A 257 -8.21 -12.16 -9.41
N LEU A 258 -7.17 -12.99 -9.57
CA LEU A 258 -7.00 -13.92 -10.70
C LEU A 258 -7.03 -13.23 -12.07
N VAL A 259 -6.54 -12.00 -12.14
CA VAL A 259 -6.36 -11.24 -13.38
C VAL A 259 -4.89 -11.35 -13.82
N ASP A 260 -4.66 -11.55 -15.11
CA ASP A 260 -3.32 -11.59 -15.70
C ASP A 260 -2.69 -10.19 -15.75
N VAL A 261 -2.19 -9.72 -14.61
CA VAL A 261 -1.43 -8.47 -14.52
C VAL A 261 0.00 -8.74 -14.97
N GLN A 262 0.44 -8.06 -16.03
CA GLN A 262 1.80 -8.16 -16.56
C GLN A 262 2.70 -7.15 -15.84
N SER A 263 3.74 -7.63 -15.17
CA SER A 263 4.71 -6.78 -14.48
C SER A 263 5.73 -6.25 -15.47
N VAL A 264 6.12 -4.98 -15.32
CA VAL A 264 7.32 -4.42 -15.96
C VAL A 264 8.28 -3.94 -14.90
N THR A 265 9.43 -4.59 -14.82
CA THR A 265 10.34 -4.47 -13.67
C THR A 265 11.48 -3.50 -13.95
N LYS A 266 11.69 -2.53 -13.06
CA LYS A 266 12.84 -1.59 -13.11
C LYS A 266 13.54 -1.53 -11.76
N VAL A 267 14.66 -2.24 -11.63
CA VAL A 267 15.50 -2.30 -10.40
C VAL A 267 16.85 -1.63 -10.62
N GLN A 268 16.81 -0.38 -11.08
CA GLN A 268 18.00 0.40 -11.46
C GLN A 268 18.26 1.59 -10.53
N GLY A 269 17.52 1.72 -9.42
CA GLY A 269 17.62 2.87 -8.52
C GLY A 269 17.13 4.19 -9.14
N MET A 270 16.24 4.11 -10.15
CA MET A 270 15.76 5.26 -10.92
C MET A 270 14.25 5.17 -11.13
N ALA A 271 13.58 6.31 -11.06
CA ALA A 271 12.18 6.44 -11.44
C ALA A 271 11.96 6.10 -12.92
N PHE A 272 10.74 5.68 -13.25
CA PHE A 272 10.31 5.60 -14.65
C PHE A 272 10.24 6.98 -15.27
N LEU A 273 10.66 7.08 -16.53
CA LEU A 273 10.40 8.23 -17.39
C LEU A 273 9.13 7.98 -18.21
N ALA A 274 8.44 9.06 -18.60
CA ALA A 274 7.23 8.93 -19.42
C ALA A 274 7.51 8.22 -20.75
N ASP A 275 8.64 8.52 -21.40
CA ASP A 275 9.05 7.93 -22.67
C ASP A 275 9.27 6.40 -22.53
N GLU A 276 9.88 5.95 -21.43
CA GLU A 276 10.02 4.52 -21.14
C GLU A 276 8.64 3.85 -20.97
N VAL A 277 7.70 4.52 -20.33
CA VAL A 277 6.34 3.97 -20.14
C VAL A 277 5.54 3.98 -21.45
N GLU A 278 5.80 4.90 -22.37
CA GLU A 278 5.24 4.82 -23.73
C GLU A 278 5.73 3.56 -24.46
N GLU A 279 7.02 3.24 -24.38
CA GLU A 279 7.56 2.01 -24.98
C GLU A 279 6.95 0.75 -24.35
N ILE A 280 6.64 0.78 -23.05
CA ILE A 280 5.92 -0.29 -22.36
C ILE A 280 4.50 -0.45 -22.91
N ILE A 281 3.79 0.66 -23.11
CA ILE A 281 2.44 0.66 -23.69
C ILE A 281 2.46 0.04 -25.09
N ASP A 282 3.39 0.47 -25.93
CA ASP A 282 3.54 -0.05 -27.30
C ASP A 282 3.82 -1.57 -27.28
N ALA A 283 4.75 -2.01 -26.42
CA ALA A 283 5.09 -3.42 -26.23
C ALA A 283 3.93 -4.27 -25.67
N ALA A 284 3.12 -3.68 -24.80
CA ALA A 284 1.93 -4.34 -24.25
C ALA A 284 0.88 -4.55 -25.35
N LEU A 285 0.67 -3.55 -26.20
CA LEU A 285 -0.32 -3.59 -27.28
C LEU A 285 0.10 -4.53 -28.41
N ASP A 286 1.38 -4.54 -28.80
CA ASP A 286 1.92 -5.43 -29.84
C ASP A 286 2.17 -6.87 -29.36
N GLY A 287 2.17 -7.11 -28.04
CA GLY A 287 2.32 -8.44 -27.43
C GLY A 287 3.77 -8.87 -27.16
N SER A 288 4.74 -8.00 -27.41
CA SER A 288 6.17 -8.26 -27.17
C SER A 288 6.61 -8.09 -25.71
N LEU A 289 5.74 -7.56 -24.83
CA LEU A 289 6.13 -7.19 -23.46
C LEU A 289 6.72 -8.35 -22.64
N ALA A 290 6.07 -9.52 -22.66
CA ALA A 290 6.53 -10.69 -21.90
C ALA A 290 7.91 -11.17 -22.38
N GLU A 291 8.16 -11.14 -23.69
CA GLU A 291 9.46 -11.48 -24.26
C GLU A 291 10.53 -10.49 -23.77
N LYS A 292 10.26 -9.18 -23.88
CA LYS A 292 11.18 -8.12 -23.42
C LYS A 292 11.55 -8.27 -21.94
N GLU A 293 10.58 -8.57 -21.08
CA GLU A 293 10.88 -8.79 -19.65
C GLU A 293 11.73 -10.05 -19.44
N SER A 294 11.45 -11.14 -20.14
CA SER A 294 12.24 -12.38 -20.02
C SER A 294 13.69 -12.20 -20.48
N GLN A 295 13.93 -11.37 -21.51
CA GLN A 295 15.26 -11.07 -22.03
C GLN A 295 16.15 -10.35 -21.00
N LYS A 296 15.58 -9.58 -20.06
CA LYS A 296 16.36 -8.91 -19.00
C LYS A 296 17.17 -9.91 -18.16
N ALA A 297 16.58 -11.05 -17.82
CA ALA A 297 17.27 -12.09 -17.05
C ALA A 297 18.36 -12.79 -17.87
N VAL A 298 18.13 -13.00 -19.17
CA VAL A 298 19.14 -13.56 -20.10
C VAL A 298 20.34 -12.63 -20.18
N LEU A 299 20.11 -11.34 -20.44
CA LEU A 299 21.15 -10.32 -20.53
C LEU A 299 21.93 -10.18 -19.22
N ALA A 300 21.26 -10.25 -18.06
CA ALA A 300 21.93 -10.24 -16.76
C ALA A 300 22.87 -11.44 -16.59
N ARG A 301 22.43 -12.63 -17.00
CA ARG A 301 23.26 -13.84 -16.97
C ARG A 301 24.46 -13.75 -17.90
N GLU A 302 24.26 -13.30 -19.14
CA GLU A 302 25.34 -13.13 -20.12
C GLU A 302 26.38 -12.10 -19.64
N SER A 303 25.91 -10.99 -19.07
CA SER A 303 26.77 -9.94 -18.52
C SER A 303 27.64 -10.44 -17.37
N ALA A 304 27.12 -11.34 -16.53
CA ALA A 304 27.89 -11.94 -15.43
C ALA A 304 29.01 -12.87 -15.93
N VAL A 305 28.77 -13.64 -16.98
CA VAL A 305 29.75 -14.56 -17.57
C VAL A 305 30.89 -13.77 -18.25
N ALA A 306 30.56 -12.70 -18.98
CA ALA A 306 31.54 -11.90 -19.70
C ALA A 306 32.59 -11.20 -18.81
N VAL A 307 32.31 -11.00 -17.53
CA VAL A 307 33.27 -10.47 -16.54
C VAL A 307 34.30 -11.53 -16.12
N GLY A 308 33.91 -12.80 -16.09
CA GLY A 308 34.79 -13.92 -15.74
C GLY A 308 35.89 -14.18 -16.77
N ASP A 309 35.62 -13.92 -18.05
CA ASP A 309 36.61 -14.11 -19.13
C ASP A 309 37.63 -12.94 -19.23
N ARG A 310 37.47 -11.89 -18.42
CA ARG A 310 38.36 -10.72 -18.37
C ARG A 310 39.19 -10.62 -17.08
N ALA A 311 39.08 -11.60 -16.19
CA ALA A 311 39.84 -11.72 -14.95
C ALA A 311 40.89 -12.84 -15.07
#